data_AF-A0A928LHY5-F1
#
_entry.id   AF-A0A928LHY5-F1
#
_cell.length_a   1.000
_cell.length_b   1.000
_cell.length_c   1.000
_cell.angle_alpha   90.00
_cell.angle_beta   90.00
_cell.angle_gamma   90.00
#
_symmetry.space_group_name_H-M   'P 1'
#
loop_
_entity.id
_entity.type
_entity.pdbx_description
1 polymer ?
#
loop_
_entity_poly.entity_id
_entity_poly.type
_entity_poly.pdbx_seq_one_letter_code
_entity_poly.pdbx_strand_id
1 'polypeptide(L)'
;MASTNKYDRLRVKAKETEEKLDLSQALEENAYNEKRDKKNLKASYDSDLAALTSKLAAERENQSMQKAKAQAEYTAKKRAATLRGILKGLGASSAAEKAENTVTLEMQNNENDINSESIQKQTSIQNQLKEAKDNYISKLSEIENEKKQKDKVAENEYRKALLSFYYKMAAEHARPSKSS
;
A
#
# COMPACT_ATOMS: atom_id res chain seq x y z
N MET A 1 -66.36 14.36 -14.50
CA MET A 1 -65.47 13.24 -14.11
C MET A 1 -64.21 13.78 -13.47
N ALA A 2 -64.11 13.76 -12.15
CA ALA A 2 -62.88 14.02 -11.41
C ALA A 2 -62.96 13.30 -10.06
N SER A 3 -63.01 11.95 -10.08
CA SER A 3 -62.81 11.15 -8.88
C SER A 3 -61.32 11.13 -8.57
N THR A 4 -60.82 12.14 -7.86
CA THR A 4 -59.49 12.10 -7.26
C THR A 4 -59.51 11.10 -6.12
N ASN A 5 -59.16 9.87 -6.46
CA ASN A 5 -59.34 8.69 -5.62
C ASN A 5 -58.43 8.81 -4.40
N LYS A 6 -58.97 8.57 -3.18
CA LYS A 6 -58.20 8.44 -1.93
C LYS A 6 -56.97 7.54 -2.10
N TYR A 7 -57.10 6.55 -2.99
CA TYR A 7 -56.09 5.58 -3.37
C TYR A 7 -54.92 6.15 -4.18
N ASP A 8 -55.12 7.20 -4.99
CA ASP A 8 -54.03 7.80 -5.77
C ASP A 8 -53.04 8.54 -4.87
N ARG A 9 -53.54 9.26 -3.85
CA ARG A 9 -52.69 9.90 -2.83
C ARG A 9 -51.92 8.89 -1.99
N LEU A 10 -52.55 7.75 -1.65
CA LEU A 10 -51.88 6.67 -0.93
C LEU A 10 -50.76 6.04 -1.78
N ARG A 11 -50.98 5.88 -3.09
CA ARG A 11 -50.00 5.31 -4.01
C ARG A 11 -48.79 6.24 -4.24
N VAL A 12 -49.02 7.55 -4.30
CA VAL A 12 -47.95 8.56 -4.38
C VAL A 12 -47.11 8.57 -3.09
N LYS A 13 -47.75 8.58 -1.91
CA LYS A 13 -47.04 8.48 -0.63
C LYS A 13 -46.23 7.19 -0.51
N ALA A 14 -46.80 6.06 -0.93
CA ALA A 14 -46.12 4.77 -0.91
C ALA A 14 -44.85 4.76 -1.78
N LYS A 15 -44.93 5.27 -3.01
CA LYS A 15 -43.77 5.41 -3.91
C LYS A 15 -42.68 6.32 -3.33
N GLU A 16 -43.04 7.46 -2.74
CA GLU A 16 -42.07 8.37 -2.12
C GLU A 16 -41.40 7.75 -0.88
N THR A 17 -42.08 6.87 -0.15
CA THR A 17 -41.45 6.07 0.91
C THR A 17 -40.54 4.98 0.37
N GLU A 18 -40.90 4.30 -0.73
CA GLU A 18 -40.03 3.31 -1.40
C GLU A 18 -38.74 3.96 -1.91
N GLU A 19 -38.82 5.08 -2.64
CA GLU A 19 -37.64 5.78 -3.17
C GLU A 19 -36.70 6.30 -2.07
N LYS A 20 -37.24 6.70 -0.89
CA LYS A 20 -36.41 7.09 0.27
C LYS A 20 -35.73 5.90 0.95
N LEU A 21 -36.41 4.76 0.97
CA LEU A 21 -35.89 3.53 1.55
C LEU A 21 -34.77 2.96 0.66
N ASP A 22 -34.94 3.04 -0.66
CA ASP A 22 -33.94 2.65 -1.66
C ASP A 22 -32.66 3.51 -1.56
N LEU A 23 -32.79 4.84 -1.41
CA LEU A 23 -31.64 5.74 -1.19
C LEU A 23 -30.91 5.44 0.13
N SER A 24 -31.66 5.12 1.20
CA SER A 24 -31.07 4.79 2.50
C SER A 24 -30.30 3.48 2.45
N GLN A 25 -30.87 2.45 1.79
CA GLN A 25 -30.20 1.17 1.58
C GLN A 25 -28.94 1.31 0.71
N ALA A 26 -28.98 2.13 -0.35
CA ALA A 26 -27.81 2.37 -1.20
C ALA A 26 -26.66 3.06 -0.43
N LEU A 27 -26.96 4.00 0.46
CA LEU A 27 -25.94 4.64 1.33
C LEU A 27 -25.33 3.65 2.32
N GLU A 28 -26.14 2.78 2.92
CA GLU A 28 -25.67 1.73 3.83
C GLU A 28 -24.79 0.70 3.11
N GLU A 29 -25.18 0.29 1.90
CA GLU A 29 -24.40 -0.62 1.06
C GLU A 29 -23.06 0.01 0.64
N ASN A 30 -23.05 1.29 0.28
CA ASN A 30 -21.81 2.03 -0.03
C ASN A 30 -20.86 2.09 1.18
N ALA A 31 -21.39 2.41 2.37
CA ALA A 31 -20.61 2.45 3.60
C ALA A 31 -20.08 1.06 4.00
N TYR A 32 -20.85 0.00 3.75
CA TYR A 32 -20.43 -1.38 3.98
C TYR A 32 -19.30 -1.79 3.03
N ASN A 33 -19.45 -1.52 1.73
CA ASN A 33 -18.44 -1.83 0.72
C ASN A 33 -17.12 -1.10 0.99
N GLU A 34 -17.16 0.20 1.34
CA GLU A 34 -15.97 0.96 1.73
C GLU A 34 -15.22 0.29 2.89
N LYS A 35 -15.92 -0.10 3.96
CA LYS A 35 -15.31 -0.76 5.12
C LYS A 35 -14.65 -2.08 4.73
N ARG A 36 -15.33 -2.88 3.90
CA ARG A 36 -14.82 -4.16 3.42
C ARG A 36 -13.58 -3.97 2.55
N ASP A 37 -13.62 -3.03 1.62
CA ASP A 37 -12.54 -2.79 0.67
C ASP A 37 -11.30 -2.21 1.39
N LYS A 38 -11.49 -1.32 2.38
CA LYS A 38 -10.42 -0.86 3.28
C LYS A 38 -9.81 -2.00 4.09
N LYS A 39 -10.63 -2.91 4.63
CA LYS A 39 -10.16 -4.09 5.37
C LYS A 39 -9.32 -5.01 4.48
N ASN A 40 -9.78 -5.26 3.25
CA ASN A 40 -9.05 -6.10 2.29
C ASN A 40 -7.75 -5.44 1.86
N LEU A 41 -7.78 -4.14 1.56
CA LEU A 41 -6.60 -3.38 1.18
C LEU A 41 -5.55 -3.38 2.30
N LYS A 42 -5.97 -3.22 3.56
CA LYS A 42 -5.08 -3.34 4.73
C LYS A 42 -4.50 -4.75 4.86
N ALA A 43 -5.31 -5.79 4.69
CA ALA A 43 -4.84 -7.17 4.79
C ALA A 43 -3.78 -7.48 3.73
N SER A 44 -3.98 -7.02 2.49
CA SER A 44 -2.97 -7.16 1.42
C SER A 44 -1.69 -6.40 1.75
N TYR A 45 -1.79 -5.15 2.21
CA TYR A 45 -0.62 -4.36 2.60
C TYR A 45 0.15 -4.99 3.76
N ASP A 46 -0.53 -5.43 4.82
CA ASP A 46 0.09 -6.09 5.96
C ASP A 46 0.83 -7.38 5.54
N SER A 47 0.24 -8.14 4.60
CA SER A 47 0.86 -9.33 4.01
C SER A 47 2.13 -8.99 3.22
N ASP A 48 2.06 -8.01 2.31
CA ASP A 48 3.20 -7.56 1.50
C ASP A 48 4.31 -6.99 2.39
N LEU A 49 3.95 -6.23 3.42
CA LEU A 49 4.87 -5.69 4.41
C LEU A 49 5.60 -6.80 5.17
N ALA A 50 4.88 -7.83 5.63
CA ALA A 50 5.49 -8.96 6.32
C ALA A 50 6.47 -9.73 5.42
N ALA A 51 6.08 -10.00 4.17
CA ALA A 51 6.92 -10.69 3.20
C ALA A 51 8.21 -9.91 2.88
N LEU A 52 8.09 -8.61 2.61
CA LEU A 52 9.24 -7.76 2.29
C LEU A 52 10.14 -7.51 3.51
N THR A 53 9.57 -7.35 4.70
CA THR A 53 10.33 -7.21 5.96
C THR A 53 11.13 -8.48 6.26
N SER A 54 10.52 -9.66 6.05
CA SER A 54 11.23 -10.94 6.18
C SER A 54 12.38 -11.07 5.18
N LYS A 55 12.19 -10.66 3.92
CA LYS A 55 13.27 -10.65 2.91
C LYS A 55 14.40 -9.71 3.31
N LEU A 56 14.09 -8.52 3.82
CA LEU A 56 15.10 -7.57 4.28
C LEU A 56 15.91 -8.13 5.45
N ALA A 57 15.24 -8.79 6.41
CA ALA A 57 15.91 -9.44 7.53
C ALA A 57 16.85 -10.57 7.06
N ALA A 58 16.38 -11.42 6.14
CA ALA A 58 17.19 -12.49 5.56
C ALA A 58 18.42 -11.95 4.82
N GLU A 59 18.30 -10.86 4.06
CA GLU A 59 19.45 -10.28 3.36
C GLU A 59 20.45 -9.60 4.31
N ARG A 60 19.98 -9.05 5.42
CA ARG A 60 20.87 -8.53 6.48
C ARG A 60 21.66 -9.65 7.16
N GLU A 61 21.01 -10.78 7.43
CA GLU A 61 21.67 -11.96 7.98
C GLU A 61 22.69 -12.53 6.99
N ASN A 62 22.32 -12.62 5.71
CA ASN A 62 23.22 -13.07 4.65
C ASN A 62 24.46 -12.18 4.52
N GLN A 63 24.30 -10.85 4.55
CA GLN A 63 25.42 -9.91 4.58
C GLN A 63 26.32 -10.12 5.80
N SER A 64 25.74 -10.32 6.98
CA SER A 64 26.50 -10.59 8.21
C SER A 64 27.33 -11.87 8.09
N MET A 65 26.74 -12.95 7.56
CA MET A 65 27.44 -14.22 7.32
C MET A 65 28.55 -14.08 6.28
N GLN A 66 28.31 -13.37 5.18
CA GLN A 66 29.32 -13.12 4.15
C GLN A 66 30.50 -12.31 4.69
N LYS A 67 30.23 -11.27 5.51
CA LYS A 67 31.27 -10.51 6.21
C LYS A 67 32.07 -11.38 7.17
N ALA A 68 31.41 -12.26 7.92
CA ALA A 68 32.11 -13.19 8.81
C ALA A 68 33.02 -14.17 8.05
N LYS A 69 32.55 -14.70 6.91
CA LYS A 69 33.35 -15.57 6.03
C LYS A 69 34.55 -14.82 5.44
N ALA A 70 34.33 -13.60 4.92
CA ALA A 70 35.39 -12.76 4.38
C ALA A 70 36.42 -12.38 5.46
N GLN A 71 36.00 -12.07 6.68
CA GLN A 71 36.89 -11.79 7.80
C GLN A 71 37.72 -13.02 8.20
N ALA A 72 37.12 -14.20 8.21
CA ALA A 72 37.84 -15.45 8.50
C ALA A 72 38.90 -15.72 7.41
N GLU A 73 38.55 -15.55 6.14
CA GLU A 73 39.47 -15.67 5.02
C GLU A 73 40.60 -14.62 5.09
N TYR A 74 40.26 -13.36 5.38
CA TYR A 74 41.19 -12.26 5.61
C TYR A 74 42.22 -12.66 6.69
N THR A 75 41.74 -13.19 7.81
CA THR A 75 42.60 -13.53 8.96
C THR A 75 43.52 -14.71 8.61
N ALA A 76 43.03 -15.70 7.86
CA ALA A 76 43.83 -16.81 7.37
C ALA A 76 44.91 -16.34 6.37
N LYS A 77 44.53 -15.50 5.40
CA LYS A 77 45.43 -14.89 4.41
C LYS A 77 46.52 -14.04 5.07
N LYS A 78 46.15 -13.23 6.07
CA LYS A 78 47.10 -12.43 6.87
C LYS A 78 48.09 -13.31 7.63
N ARG A 79 47.63 -14.39 8.28
CA ARG A 79 48.52 -15.36 8.94
C ARG A 79 49.48 -16.02 7.95
N ALA A 80 49.01 -16.39 6.77
CA ALA A 80 49.85 -16.95 5.72
C ALA A 80 50.90 -15.94 5.21
N ALA A 81 50.52 -14.66 5.06
CA ALA A 81 51.45 -13.58 4.71
C ALA A 81 52.52 -13.37 5.80
N THR A 82 52.13 -13.30 7.07
CA THR A 82 53.08 -13.16 8.19
C THR A 82 54.05 -14.35 8.26
N LEU A 83 53.57 -15.58 8.08
CA LEU A 83 54.43 -16.77 8.00
C LEU A 83 55.41 -16.68 6.82
N ARG A 84 54.98 -16.15 5.66
CA ARG A 84 55.89 -15.89 4.52
C ARG A 84 56.91 -14.81 4.83
N GLY A 85 56.55 -13.75 5.55
CA GLY A 85 57.48 -12.72 6.01
C GLY A 85 58.56 -13.28 6.95
N ILE A 86 58.17 -14.18 7.86
CA ILE A 86 59.11 -14.91 8.73
C ILE A 86 60.04 -15.80 7.90
N LEU A 87 59.50 -16.52 6.91
CA LEU A 87 60.30 -17.37 6.00
C LEU A 87 61.21 -16.57 5.05
N LYS A 88 60.81 -15.36 4.66
CA LYS A 88 61.65 -14.41 3.90
C LYS A 88 62.85 -13.95 4.71
N GLY A 89 62.67 -13.68 6.01
CA GLY A 89 63.77 -13.41 6.95
C GLY A 89 64.77 -14.56 7.09
N LEU A 90 64.39 -15.76 6.62
CA LEU A 90 65.21 -16.98 6.60
C LEU A 90 65.81 -17.30 5.21
N GLY A 91 65.65 -16.42 4.19
CA GLY A 91 66.39 -16.50 2.92
C GLY A 91 65.60 -16.78 1.62
N ALA A 92 64.26 -16.73 1.62
CA ALA A 92 63.41 -17.00 0.45
C ALA A 92 62.72 -15.74 -0.13
N SER A 93 63.50 -14.75 -0.60
CA SER A 93 63.10 -13.34 -0.51
C SER A 93 62.21 -12.74 -1.63
N SER A 94 62.31 -13.19 -2.88
CA SER A 94 61.68 -12.49 -4.03
C SER A 94 60.29 -13.02 -4.43
N ALA A 95 60.02 -14.31 -4.22
CA ALA A 95 58.70 -14.91 -4.47
C ALA A 95 57.67 -14.58 -3.38
N ALA A 96 58.13 -14.35 -2.15
CA ALA A 96 57.27 -14.00 -1.02
C ALA A 96 56.61 -12.62 -1.16
N GLU A 97 57.36 -11.64 -1.69
CA GLU A 97 56.93 -10.23 -1.79
C GLU A 97 55.81 -10.01 -2.83
N LYS A 98 55.92 -10.66 -4.01
CA LYS A 98 54.84 -10.64 -5.03
C LYS A 98 53.56 -11.30 -4.54
N ALA A 99 53.70 -12.37 -3.76
CA ALA A 99 52.56 -13.13 -3.25
C ALA A 99 51.88 -12.45 -2.05
N GLU A 100 52.52 -11.48 -1.40
CA GLU A 100 51.94 -10.67 -0.32
C GLU A 100 51.08 -9.52 -0.89
N ASN A 101 51.57 -8.85 -1.94
CA ASN A 101 50.83 -7.79 -2.62
C ASN A 101 49.56 -8.30 -3.31
N THR A 102 49.60 -9.47 -3.97
CA THR A 102 48.41 -10.06 -4.60
C THR A 102 47.33 -10.41 -3.58
N VAL A 103 47.72 -10.97 -2.43
CA VAL A 103 46.80 -11.31 -1.35
C VAL A 103 46.10 -10.07 -0.80
N THR A 104 46.83 -8.96 -0.63
CA THR A 104 46.26 -7.71 -0.12
C THR A 104 45.23 -7.10 -1.06
N LEU A 105 45.51 -7.13 -2.37
CA LEU A 105 44.62 -6.62 -3.42
C LEU A 105 43.34 -7.46 -3.58
N GLU A 106 43.48 -8.79 -3.56
CA GLU A 106 42.33 -9.71 -3.56
C GLU A 106 41.44 -9.52 -2.32
N MET A 107 42.03 -9.25 -1.15
CA MET A 107 41.30 -8.99 0.09
C MET A 107 40.47 -7.70 0.00
N GLN A 108 41.03 -6.62 -0.55
CA GLN A 108 40.31 -5.36 -0.73
C GLN A 108 39.15 -5.49 -1.73
N ASN A 109 39.33 -6.26 -2.81
CA ASN A 109 38.29 -6.46 -3.81
C ASN A 109 37.10 -7.26 -3.25
N ASN A 110 37.36 -8.35 -2.52
CA ASN A 110 36.30 -9.16 -1.91
C ASN A 110 35.43 -8.37 -0.91
N GLU A 111 36.03 -7.49 -0.10
CA GLU A 111 35.26 -6.65 0.84
C GLU A 111 34.36 -5.63 0.14
N ASN A 112 34.82 -5.08 -0.99
CA ASN A 112 34.05 -4.12 -1.77
C ASN A 112 32.89 -4.79 -2.53
N ASP A 113 33.13 -5.97 -3.10
CA ASP A 113 32.11 -6.72 -3.85
C ASP A 113 30.95 -7.16 -2.96
N ILE A 114 31.26 -7.75 -1.79
CA ILE A 114 30.24 -8.18 -0.81
C ILE A 114 29.38 -7.00 -0.33
N ASN A 115 30.01 -5.84 -0.09
CA ASN A 115 29.27 -4.66 0.34
C ASN A 115 28.41 -4.08 -0.78
N SER A 116 28.93 -3.99 -2.00
CA SER A 116 28.21 -3.35 -3.11
C SER A 116 26.96 -4.15 -3.54
N GLU A 117 27.05 -5.47 -3.69
CA GLU A 117 25.91 -6.32 -4.06
C GLU A 117 24.84 -6.33 -2.96
N SER A 118 25.27 -6.44 -1.70
CA SER A 118 24.35 -6.43 -0.56
C SER A 118 23.61 -5.11 -0.40
N ILE A 119 24.29 -3.98 -0.61
CA ILE A 119 23.67 -2.65 -0.54
C ILE A 119 22.63 -2.49 -1.64
N GLN A 120 22.92 -2.94 -2.87
CA GLN A 120 21.96 -2.89 -3.98
C GLN A 120 20.70 -3.71 -3.68
N LYS A 121 20.84 -4.94 -3.17
CA LYS A 121 19.69 -5.79 -2.80
C LYS A 121 18.85 -5.18 -1.69
N GLN A 122 19.48 -4.68 -0.63
CA GLN A 122 18.76 -4.02 0.47
C GLN A 122 18.03 -2.75 0.01
N THR A 123 18.68 -1.94 -0.83
CA THR A 123 18.08 -0.74 -1.42
C THR A 123 16.89 -1.09 -2.31
N SER A 124 16.99 -2.16 -3.09
CA SER A 124 15.88 -2.66 -3.91
C SER A 124 14.67 -3.06 -3.06
N ILE A 125 14.88 -3.82 -1.97
CA ILE A 125 13.80 -4.22 -1.05
C ILE A 125 13.19 -3.00 -0.35
N GLN A 126 14.00 -2.01 0.02
CA GLN A 126 13.52 -0.75 0.59
C GLN A 126 12.68 0.05 -0.40
N ASN A 127 13.07 0.09 -1.67
CA ASN A 127 12.26 0.71 -2.72
C ASN A 127 10.93 -0.01 -2.93
N GLN A 128 10.93 -1.36 -2.90
CA GLN A 128 9.70 -2.16 -2.96
C GLN A 128 8.78 -1.90 -1.76
N LEU A 129 9.33 -1.76 -0.55
CA LEU A 129 8.57 -1.39 0.65
C LEU A 129 7.93 0.00 0.51
N LYS A 130 8.67 0.95 -0.04
CA LYS A 130 8.16 2.30 -0.31
C LYS A 130 7.03 2.24 -1.34
N GLU A 131 7.22 1.51 -2.44
CA GLU A 131 6.21 1.35 -3.48
C GLU A 131 4.93 0.67 -2.96
N ALA A 132 5.05 -0.39 -2.16
CA ALA A 132 3.90 -1.04 -1.53
C ALA A 132 3.11 -0.07 -0.63
N LYS A 133 3.81 0.81 0.11
CA LYS A 133 3.19 1.86 0.92
C LYS A 133 2.50 2.91 0.06
N ASP A 134 3.16 3.40 -0.99
CA ASP A 134 2.62 4.44 -1.87
C ASP A 134 1.37 3.91 -2.61
N ASN A 135 1.41 2.65 -3.07
CA ASN A 135 0.26 1.96 -3.65
C ASN A 135 -0.90 1.80 -2.67
N TYR A 136 -0.62 1.44 -1.41
CA TYR A 136 -1.64 1.36 -0.36
C TYR A 136 -2.32 2.71 -0.13
N ILE A 137 -1.54 3.79 -0.02
CA ILE A 137 -2.05 5.16 0.16
C ILE A 137 -2.89 5.59 -1.04
N SER A 138 -2.42 5.34 -2.28
CA SER A 138 -3.16 5.69 -3.50
C SER A 138 -4.52 5.01 -3.54
N LYS A 139 -4.57 3.70 -3.33
CA LYS A 139 -5.83 2.93 -3.33
C LYS A 139 -6.77 3.33 -2.19
N LEU A 140 -6.24 3.71 -1.03
CA LEU A 140 -7.05 4.25 0.06
C LEU A 140 -7.73 5.57 -0.33
N SER A 141 -6.99 6.46 -0.98
CA SER A 141 -7.50 7.72 -1.51
C SER A 141 -8.57 7.50 -2.58
N GLU A 142 -8.36 6.53 -3.48
CA GLU A 142 -9.35 6.12 -4.49
C GLU A 142 -10.66 5.67 -3.84
N ILE A 143 -10.61 4.75 -2.88
CA ILE A 143 -11.79 4.28 -2.13
C ILE A 143 -12.52 5.44 -1.44
N GLU A 144 -11.78 6.37 -0.82
CA GLU A 144 -12.37 7.54 -0.16
C GLU A 144 -13.01 8.53 -1.13
N ASN A 145 -12.40 8.73 -2.30
CA ASN A 145 -12.94 9.61 -3.33
C ASN A 145 -14.18 9.02 -3.98
N GLU A 146 -14.19 7.71 -4.28
CA GLU A 146 -15.37 7.02 -4.78
C GLU A 146 -16.55 7.12 -3.82
N LYS A 147 -16.31 6.95 -2.52
CA LYS A 147 -17.33 7.13 -1.50
C LYS A 147 -17.90 8.56 -1.50
N LYS A 148 -17.03 9.58 -1.44
CA LYS A 148 -17.45 10.99 -1.48
C LYS A 148 -18.28 11.31 -2.72
N GLN A 149 -17.91 10.74 -3.87
CA GLN A 149 -18.67 10.94 -5.11
C GLN A 149 -20.05 10.29 -5.04
N LYS A 150 -20.13 9.03 -4.59
CA LYS A 150 -21.41 8.31 -4.44
C LYS A 150 -22.34 8.98 -3.43
N ASP A 151 -21.81 9.34 -2.25
CA ASP A 151 -22.56 10.05 -1.21
C ASP A 151 -23.09 11.40 -1.72
N LYS A 152 -22.27 12.15 -2.48
CA LYS A 152 -22.69 13.42 -3.08
C LYS A 152 -23.79 13.25 -4.13
N VAL A 153 -23.73 12.18 -4.93
CA VAL A 153 -24.78 11.87 -5.92
C VAL A 153 -26.09 11.55 -5.19
N ALA A 154 -26.04 10.64 -4.21
CA ALA A 154 -27.20 10.25 -3.41
C ALA A 154 -27.82 11.44 -2.67
N GLU A 155 -27.00 12.32 -2.07
CA GLU A 155 -27.48 13.54 -1.42
C GLU A 155 -28.18 14.49 -2.40
N ASN A 156 -27.64 14.62 -3.61
CA ASN A 156 -28.21 15.52 -4.63
C ASN A 156 -29.54 14.97 -5.18
N GLU A 157 -29.65 13.66 -5.33
CA GLU A 157 -30.92 13.00 -5.67
C GLU A 157 -31.96 13.17 -4.55
N TYR A 158 -31.55 13.00 -3.29
CA TYR A 158 -32.40 13.26 -2.13
C TYR A 158 -32.91 14.71 -2.11
N ARG A 159 -32.04 15.70 -2.35
CA ARG A 159 -32.43 17.11 -2.43
C ARG A 159 -33.44 17.37 -3.56
N LYS A 160 -33.25 16.76 -4.74
CA LYS A 160 -34.20 16.86 -5.86
C LYS A 160 -35.56 16.27 -5.53
N ALA A 161 -35.58 15.09 -4.90
CA ALA A 161 -36.81 14.43 -4.46
C ALA A 161 -37.56 15.30 -3.45
N LEU A 162 -36.84 15.87 -2.48
CA LEU A 162 -37.41 16.75 -1.46
C LEU A 162 -37.98 18.05 -2.06
N LEU A 163 -37.25 18.70 -2.97
CA LEU A 163 -37.74 19.88 -3.69
C LEU A 163 -38.98 19.56 -4.52
N SER A 164 -38.98 18.44 -5.25
CA SER A 164 -40.14 17.99 -6.02
C SER A 164 -41.37 17.78 -5.14
N PHE A 165 -41.18 17.17 -3.96
CA PHE A 165 -42.23 16.99 -2.97
C PHE A 165 -42.82 18.34 -2.50
N TYR A 166 -41.97 19.30 -2.12
CA TYR A 166 -42.44 20.62 -1.69
C TYR A 166 -43.14 21.41 -2.79
N TYR A 167 -42.66 21.33 -4.03
CA TYR A 167 -43.33 21.98 -5.16
C TYR A 167 -44.70 21.35 -5.46
N LYS A 168 -44.84 20.02 -5.36
CA LYS A 168 -46.14 19.35 -5.49
C LYS A 168 -47.11 19.80 -4.39
N MET A 169 -46.65 19.83 -3.14
CA MET A 169 -47.44 20.32 -1.99
C MET A 169 -47.89 21.78 -2.21
N ALA A 170 -46.98 22.67 -2.60
CA ALA A 170 -47.31 24.07 -2.86
C ALA A 170 -48.31 24.23 -4.02
N ALA A 171 -48.18 23.46 -5.10
CA ALA A 171 -49.11 23.49 -6.22
C ALA A 171 -50.51 22.94 -5.86
N GLU A 172 -50.60 21.95 -4.97
CA GLU A 172 -51.88 21.47 -4.43
C GLU A 172 -52.57 22.52 -3.56
N HIS A 173 -51.81 23.30 -2.79
CA HIS A 173 -52.34 24.38 -1.93
C HIS A 173 -52.63 25.69 -2.70
N ALA A 174 -51.91 25.98 -3.78
CA ALA A 174 -52.12 27.15 -4.62
C ALA A 174 -53.26 26.95 -5.64
N ARG A 175 -53.87 25.76 -5.72
CA ARG A 175 -55.11 25.58 -6.48
C ARG A 175 -56.17 26.51 -5.89
N PRO A 176 -56.73 27.45 -6.68
CA PRO A 176 -57.78 28.31 -6.18
C PRO A 176 -58.88 27.42 -5.61
N SER A 177 -59.28 27.68 -4.36
CA SER A 177 -60.55 27.18 -3.86
C SER A 177 -61.62 27.82 -4.73
N LYS A 178 -61.99 27.18 -5.83
CA LYS A 178 -63.25 27.49 -6.51
C LYS A 178 -64.34 26.96 -5.59
N SER A 179 -64.67 27.79 -4.60
CA SER A 179 -65.90 27.73 -3.85
C SER A 179 -67.05 27.69 -4.85
N SER A 180 -67.85 26.62 -4.78
CA SER A 180 -69.27 26.72 -5.08
C SER A 180 -69.93 27.57 -4.01
#